data_AF-A0A0S3PTI5-F1
#
_entry.id   AF-A0A0S3PTI5-F1
#
_cell.length_a   1.000
_cell.length_b   1.000
_cell.length_c   1.000
_cell.angle_alpha   90.00
_cell.angle_beta   90.00
_cell.angle_gamma   90.00
#
_symmetry.space_group_name_H-M   'P 1'
#
loop_
_entity.id
_entity.type
_entity.pdbx_description
1 polymer ?
#
loop_
_entity_poly.entity_id
_entity_poly.type
_entity_poly.pdbx_seq_one_letter_code
_entity_poly.pdbx_strand_id
1 'polypeptide(L)' 'MPNQGPLAQPRKAPRFFRALGQNWRRLVNDLFDPYHPERHYMRGPGPKWRAKHALDAKA' A
#
# COMPACT_ATOMS: atom_id res chain seq x y z
N MET A 1 23.75 -54.02 -16.98
CA MET A 1 23.42 -52.62 -17.30
C MET A 1 22.48 -52.12 -16.20
N PRO A 2 22.84 -51.12 -15.37
CA PRO A 2 21.92 -50.59 -14.37
C PRO A 2 20.86 -49.71 -15.05
N ASN A 3 19.59 -49.97 -14.76
CA ASN A 3 18.43 -49.26 -15.31
C ASN A 3 18.27 -47.91 -14.60
N GLN A 4 18.58 -46.81 -15.28
CA GLN A 4 18.37 -45.46 -14.78
C GLN A 4 16.91 -45.07 -15.03
N GLY A 5 16.06 -45.24 -14.03
CA GLY A 5 14.69 -44.69 -14.06
C GLY A 5 14.72 -43.15 -14.17
N PRO A 6 13.70 -42.52 -14.76
CA PRO A 6 13.74 -41.10 -15.07
C PRO A 6 13.80 -40.27 -13.79
N LEU A 7 14.81 -39.39 -13.72
CA LEU A 7 14.95 -38.41 -12.64
C LEU A 7 13.67 -37.57 -12.55
N ALA A 8 13.01 -37.67 -11.40
CA ALA A 8 11.77 -36.98 -11.08
C ALA A 8 11.86 -35.49 -11.47
N GLN A 9 11.01 -35.08 -12.42
CA GLN A 9 10.97 -33.69 -12.87
C GLN A 9 10.45 -32.79 -11.76
N PRO A 10 11.06 -31.61 -11.53
CA PRO A 10 10.57 -30.65 -10.55
C PRO A 10 9.18 -30.19 -10.99
N ARG A 11 8.17 -30.44 -10.15
CA ARG A 11 6.79 -30.02 -10.40
C ARG A 11 6.78 -28.50 -10.54
N LYS A 12 6.57 -28.01 -11.77
CA LYS A 12 6.44 -26.58 -12.03
C LYS A 12 5.23 -26.06 -11.26
N ALA A 13 5.47 -25.12 -10.34
CA ALA A 13 4.40 -24.49 -9.57
C ALA A 13 3.35 -23.90 -10.51
N PRO A 14 2.05 -24.01 -10.20
CA PRO A 14 1.00 -23.58 -11.12
C PRO A 14 1.11 -22.06 -11.34
N ARG A 15 1.22 -21.63 -12.61
CA ARG A 15 1.46 -20.22 -12.99
C ARG A 15 0.46 -19.24 -12.37
N PHE A 16 -0.75 -19.71 -12.04
CA PHE A 16 -1.82 -18.93 -11.42
C PHE A 16 -1.45 -18.41 -10.02
N PHE A 17 -0.90 -19.24 -9.14
CA PHE A 17 -0.51 -18.81 -7.79
C PHE A 17 0.60 -17.75 -7.82
N ARG A 18 1.46 -17.81 -8.85
CA ARG A 18 2.50 -16.80 -9.05
C ARG A 18 1.94 -15.45 -9.50
N ALA A 19 0.82 -15.44 -10.21
CA ALA A 19 0.12 -14.22 -10.61
C ALA A 19 -0.66 -13.61 -9.44
N LEU A 20 -1.39 -14.45 -8.67
CA LEU A 20 -2.08 -14.01 -7.46
C LEU A 20 -1.13 -13.38 -6.43
N GLY A 21 0.03 -13.99 -6.18
CA GLY A 21 0.99 -13.44 -5.22
C GLY A 21 1.58 -12.08 -5.61
N GLN A 22 1.76 -11.83 -6.92
CA GLN A 22 2.23 -10.53 -7.42
C GLN A 22 1.14 -9.46 -7.29
N ASN A 23 -0.11 -9.81 -7.60
CA ASN A 23 -1.24 -8.89 -7.47
C ASN A 23 -1.53 -8.56 -6.00
N TRP A 24 -1.43 -9.55 -5.12
CA TRP A 24 -1.60 -9.40 -3.68
C TRP A 24 -0.58 -8.45 -3.05
N ARG A 25 0.71 -8.56 -3.42
CA ARG A 25 1.75 -7.65 -2.92
C ARG A 25 1.49 -6.18 -3.29
N ARG A 26 1.01 -5.91 -4.49
CA ARG A 26 0.65 -4.54 -4.90
C ARG A 26 -0.54 -4.01 -4.12
N LEU A 27 -1.59 -4.82 -3.97
CA LEU A 27 -2.78 -4.43 -3.20
C LEU A 27 -2.46 -4.13 -1.73
N VAL A 28 -1.63 -4.96 -1.09
CA VAL A 28 -1.17 -4.71 0.28
C VAL A 28 -0.34 -3.42 0.33
N ASN A 29 0.56 -3.19 -0.63
CA ASN A 29 1.36 -1.97 -0.62
C ASN A 29 0.51 -0.70 -0.80
N ASP A 30 -0.49 -0.72 -1.67
CA ASP A 30 -1.38 0.44 -1.88
C ASP A 30 -2.34 0.64 -0.70
N LEU A 31 -2.81 -0.43 -0.07
CA LEU A 31 -3.75 -0.36 1.06
C LEU A 31 -3.07 0.02 2.38
N PHE A 32 -1.83 -0.43 2.56
CA PHE A 32 -1.01 -0.15 3.74
C PHE A 32 0.05 0.92 3.48
N ASP A 33 -0.03 1.63 2.34
CA ASP A 33 0.74 2.85 2.13
C ASP A 33 0.45 3.78 3.32
N PRO A 34 1.48 4.25 4.03
CA PRO A 34 1.28 5.12 5.18
C PRO A 34 0.42 6.31 4.73
N TYR A 35 -0.79 6.43 5.28
CA TYR A 35 -1.59 7.62 5.04
C TYR A 35 -0.72 8.83 5.38
N HIS A 36 -0.42 9.65 4.38
CA HIS A 36 0.43 10.85 4.49
C HIS A 36 -0.46 12.07 4.74
N PRO A 37 -0.86 12.33 6.01
CA PRO A 37 -1.64 13.51 6.36
C PRO A 37 -0.90 14.80 5.98
N GLU A 38 0.42 14.79 5.88
CA GLU A 38 1.24 15.95 5.55
C GLU A 38 0.90 16.58 4.17
N ARG A 39 0.39 15.80 3.21
CA ARG A 39 -0.13 16.35 1.94
C ARG A 39 -1.51 17.01 2.08
N HIS A 40 -2.26 16.62 3.11
CA HIS A 40 -3.66 17.01 3.32
C HIS A 40 -3.81 18.10 4.40
N TYR A 41 -2.81 18.29 5.25
CA TYR A 41 -2.78 19.30 6.32
C TYR A 41 -2.01 20.58 5.98
N MET A 42 -1.62 20.80 4.72
CA MET A 42 -1.11 22.12 4.28
C MET A 42 -2.22 23.14 4.05
N ARG A 43 -3.48 22.80 4.33
CA ARG A 43 -4.54 23.80 4.50
C ARG A 43 -4.52 24.24 5.96
N GLY A 44 -3.74 25.28 6.22
CA GLY A 44 -3.78 26.02 7.48
C GLY A 44 -5.22 26.42 7.84
N PRO A 45 -5.43 26.92 9.07
CA PRO A 45 -6.76 27.16 9.60
C PRO A 45 -7.64 27.93 8.62
N GLY A 46 -8.74 27.30 8.22
CA GLY A 46 -9.65 27.85 7.23
C GLY A 46 -10.31 29.16 7.70
N PRO A 47 -11.04 29.85 6.79
CA PRO A 47 -11.68 31.15 7.11
C PRO A 47 -12.58 31.09 8.36
N LYS A 48 -13.24 29.95 8.59
CA LYS A 48 -14.08 29.71 9.78
C LYS A 48 -13.29 29.67 11.09
N TRP A 49 -12.03 29.24 11.06
CA TRP A 49 -11.15 29.28 12.23
C TRP A 49 -10.67 30.71 12.47
N ARG A 50 -10.26 31.43 11.41
CA ARG A 50 -9.84 32.83 11.52
C ARG A 50 -10.95 33.74 12.05
N ALA A 51 -12.20 33.54 11.63
CA ALA A 51 -13.33 34.33 12.12
C ALA A 51 -13.56 34.17 13.64
N LYS A 52 -13.27 32.99 14.20
CA LYS A 52 -13.41 32.73 15.65
C LYS A 52 -12.28 33.38 16.45
N HIS A 53 -11.06 33.32 15.95
CA HIS A 53 -9.88 33.83 16.66
C HIS A 53 -9.55 35.31 16.38
N ALA A 54 -10.13 35.90 15.32
CA ALA A 54 -10.01 37.33 15.05
C ALA A 54 -10.72 38.20 16.11
N LEU A 55 -11.66 37.62 16.85
CA LEU A 55 -12.33 38.27 17.99
C LEU A 55 -11.43 38.30 19.23
N ASP A 56 -10.59 37.27 19.41
CA ASP A 56 -9.65 37.14 20.53
C ASP A 56 -8.42 38.04 20.37
N ALA A 57 -7.96 38.26 19.13
CA ALA A 57 -6.78 39.08 18.83
C ALA A 57 -7.03 40.60 18.82
N LYS A 58 -8.26 41.04 19.11
CA LYS A 58 -8.69 42.44 19.02
C LYS A 58 -9.03 43.06 20.39
N ALA A 59 -8.34 42.60 21.44
CA ALA A 59 -8.38 43.13 22.81
C ALA A 59 -7.06 43.84 23.14
#